data_AF-A0A6I8LK60-F1
#
_entry.id   AF-A0A6I8LK60-F1
#
_cell.length_a   1.000
_cell.length_b   1.000
_cell.length_c   1.000
_cell.angle_alpha   90.00
_cell.angle_beta   90.00
_cell.angle_gamma   90.00
#
_symmetry.space_group_name_H-M   'P 1'
#
loop_
_entity.id
_entity.type
_entity.pdbx_description
1 polymer ?
#
loop_
_entity_poly.entity_id
_entity_poly.type
_entity_poly.pdbx_seq_one_letter_code
_entity_poly.pdbx_strand_id
1 'polypeptide(L)'
;METRGPRADATRNRDQLLAVATRMFVSADAEPSMRAIAREAGVGIATLYRHFPTRESLVDAVYRDQVVRLTTGAGELLGELPPAAAMRRWMDLFGDWIATKNGMLDTLLAMIEVGEIAHARTRTELLAAIDTILDAGRAAGDLRSDVTAEDIAASLIGIFTVAPRPEHEAKAGRLLNLLMDGLRPTARPV
;
A
#
# COMPACT_ATOMS: atom_id res chain seq x y z
N MET A 1 -13.02 -29.15 -21.50
CA MET A 1 -11.81 -28.38 -21.85
C MET A 1 -12.27 -26.97 -22.16
N GLU A 2 -12.40 -26.13 -21.13
CA GLU A 2 -12.93 -24.77 -21.29
C GLU A 2 -11.84 -23.86 -21.88
N THR A 3 -12.09 -23.36 -23.08
CA THR A 3 -11.27 -22.38 -23.77
C THR A 3 -11.39 -21.04 -23.05
N ARG A 4 -10.38 -20.68 -22.26
CA ARG A 4 -10.21 -19.31 -21.75
C ARG A 4 -10.17 -18.34 -22.94
N GLY A 5 -11.06 -17.34 -22.94
CA GLY A 5 -11.15 -16.36 -24.02
C GLY A 5 -9.99 -15.35 -23.99
N PRO A 6 -9.59 -14.77 -25.14
CA PRO A 6 -8.44 -13.85 -25.24
C PRO A 6 -8.47 -12.66 -24.27
N ARG A 7 -9.67 -12.19 -23.88
CA ARG A 7 -9.85 -11.13 -22.88
C ARG A 7 -9.51 -11.58 -21.45
N ALA A 8 -9.89 -12.80 -21.08
CA ALA A 8 -9.61 -13.34 -19.75
C ALA A 8 -8.11 -13.58 -19.54
N ASP A 9 -7.40 -13.96 -20.61
CA ASP A 9 -5.94 -14.11 -20.59
C ASP A 9 -5.24 -12.75 -20.57
N ALA A 10 -5.74 -11.76 -21.32
CA ALA A 10 -5.19 -10.39 -21.29
C ALA A 10 -5.33 -9.73 -19.91
N THR A 11 -6.47 -9.89 -19.22
CA THR A 11 -6.67 -9.38 -17.86
C THR A 11 -5.73 -10.09 -16.88
N ARG A 12 -5.67 -11.42 -16.92
CA ARG A 12 -4.78 -12.20 -16.04
C ARG A 12 -3.31 -11.82 -16.21
N ASN A 13 -2.86 -11.61 -17.45
CA ASN A 13 -1.49 -11.19 -17.74
C ASN A 13 -1.20 -9.79 -17.19
N ARG A 14 -2.18 -8.88 -17.26
CA ARG A 14 -2.05 -7.54 -16.66
C ARG A 14 -1.94 -7.62 -15.15
N ASP A 15 -2.81 -8.39 -14.49
CA ASP A 15 -2.80 -8.53 -13.02
C ASP A 15 -1.50 -9.18 -12.54
N GLN A 16 -1.01 -10.20 -13.27
CA GLN A 16 0.28 -10.83 -12.99
C GLN A 16 1.45 -9.84 -13.15
N LEU A 17 1.44 -9.02 -14.20
CA LEU A 17 2.44 -7.97 -14.41
C LEU A 17 2.44 -6.95 -13.26
N LEU A 18 1.26 -6.49 -12.82
CA LEU A 18 1.15 -5.56 -11.68
C LEU A 18 1.66 -6.19 -10.39
N ALA A 19 1.23 -7.41 -10.08
CA ALA A 19 1.66 -8.11 -8.87
C ALA A 19 3.19 -8.34 -8.84
N VAL A 20 3.79 -8.69 -9.98
CA VAL A 20 5.25 -8.85 -10.11
C VAL A 20 5.96 -7.51 -9.96
N ALA A 21 5.50 -6.48 -10.67
CA ALA A 21 6.09 -5.14 -10.59
C ALA A 21 6.08 -4.62 -9.15
N THR A 22 4.94 -4.71 -8.44
CA THR A 22 4.83 -4.34 -7.02
C THR A 22 5.89 -5.05 -6.18
N ARG A 23 6.01 -6.38 -6.28
CA ARG A 23 7.01 -7.13 -5.49
C ARG A 23 8.44 -6.69 -5.79
N MET A 24 8.74 -6.43 -7.06
CA MET A 24 10.07 -5.97 -7.45
C MET A 24 10.38 -4.56 -6.93
N PHE A 25 9.40 -3.66 -6.91
CA PHE A 25 9.57 -2.31 -6.37
C PHE A 25 9.75 -2.30 -4.85
N VAL A 26 9.09 -3.20 -4.10
CA VAL A 26 9.20 -3.27 -2.61
C VAL A 26 10.63 -3.50 -2.13
N SER A 27 11.42 -4.29 -2.87
CA SER A 27 12.76 -4.76 -2.44
C SER A 27 13.90 -4.13 -3.24
N ALA A 28 13.61 -3.08 -4.02
CA ALA A 28 14.55 -2.52 -4.96
C ALA A 28 15.45 -1.44 -4.33
N ASP A 29 16.77 -1.63 -4.41
CA ASP A 29 17.75 -0.56 -4.16
C ASP A 29 17.74 0.48 -5.29
N ALA A 30 17.31 0.07 -6.49
CA ALA A 30 17.16 0.91 -7.68
C ALA A 30 16.00 0.42 -8.54
N GLU A 31 15.31 1.33 -9.24
CA GLU A 31 14.10 0.98 -9.97
C GLU A 31 14.32 -0.16 -10.99
N PRO A 32 13.52 -1.25 -10.93
CA PRO A 32 13.66 -2.36 -11.85
C PRO A 32 13.43 -1.95 -13.31
N SER A 33 14.20 -2.59 -14.20
CA SER A 33 14.01 -2.39 -15.65
C SER A 33 12.72 -3.06 -16.15
N MET A 34 12.05 -2.45 -17.15
CA MET A 34 10.89 -3.06 -17.83
C MET A 34 11.19 -4.49 -18.31
N ARG A 35 12.41 -4.76 -18.79
CA ARG A 35 12.85 -6.10 -19.20
C ARG A 35 12.95 -7.08 -18.03
N ALA A 36 13.46 -6.63 -16.88
CA ALA A 36 13.53 -7.46 -15.69
C ALA A 36 12.12 -7.82 -15.17
N ILE A 37 11.20 -6.87 -15.17
CA ILE A 37 9.79 -7.08 -14.79
C ILE A 37 9.11 -8.08 -15.73
N ALA A 38 9.26 -7.90 -17.06
CA ALA A 38 8.69 -8.83 -18.03
C ALA A 38 9.21 -10.26 -17.83
N ARG A 39 10.53 -10.40 -17.63
CA ARG A 39 11.18 -11.69 -17.38
C ARG A 39 10.67 -12.35 -16.11
N GLU A 40 10.61 -11.62 -15.00
CA GLU A 40 10.12 -12.12 -13.72
C GLU A 40 8.64 -12.51 -13.80
N ALA A 41 7.85 -11.76 -14.56
CA ALA A 41 6.45 -12.08 -14.80
C ALA A 41 6.25 -13.24 -15.78
N GLY A 42 7.30 -13.76 -16.41
CA GLY A 42 7.20 -14.82 -17.41
C GLY A 42 6.47 -14.40 -18.69
N VAL A 43 6.45 -13.10 -19.01
CA VAL A 43 5.80 -12.56 -20.21
C VAL A 43 6.81 -11.92 -21.17
N GLY A 44 6.50 -11.94 -22.47
CA GLY A 44 7.32 -11.26 -23.47
C GLY A 44 7.33 -9.74 -23.26
N ILE A 45 8.47 -9.09 -23.51
CA ILE A 45 8.61 -7.63 -23.37
C ILE A 45 7.61 -6.85 -24.25
N ALA A 46 7.27 -7.36 -25.44
CA ALA A 46 6.25 -6.78 -26.29
C ALA A 46 4.84 -6.85 -25.66
N THR A 47 4.53 -7.91 -24.91
CA THR A 47 3.27 -8.04 -24.18
C THR A 47 3.20 -7.03 -23.03
N LEU A 48 4.30 -6.84 -22.30
CA LEU A 48 4.37 -5.80 -21.27
C LEU A 48 4.08 -4.42 -21.87
N TYR A 49 4.76 -4.03 -22.95
CA TYR A 49 4.54 -2.74 -23.60
C TYR A 49 3.13 -2.59 -24.21
N ARG A 50 2.46 -3.68 -24.60
CA ARG A 50 1.05 -3.61 -25.02
C ARG A 50 0.11 -3.23 -23.86
N HIS A 51 0.42 -3.64 -22.62
CA HIS A 51 -0.37 -3.30 -21.44
C HIS A 51 0.04 -1.98 -20.79
N PHE A 52 1.34 -1.66 -20.85
CA PHE A 52 1.98 -0.51 -20.24
C PHE A 52 2.96 0.11 -21.24
N PRO A 53 2.47 1.00 -22.14
CA PRO A 53 3.27 1.56 -23.23
C PRO A 53 4.54 2.28 -22.76
N THR A 54 4.51 2.84 -21.55
CA THR A 54 5.64 3.53 -20.93
C THR A 54 5.88 3.04 -19.49
N ARG A 55 7.04 3.38 -18.91
CA ARG A 55 7.32 3.05 -17.50
C ARG A 55 6.35 3.79 -16.58
N GLU A 56 6.07 5.05 -16.87
CA GLU A 56 5.14 5.91 -16.16
C GLU A 56 3.75 5.27 -16.12
N SER A 57 3.29 4.67 -17.23
CA SER A 57 2.00 3.97 -17.27
C SER A 57 1.96 2.70 -16.40
N LEU A 58 3.11 2.03 -16.21
CA LEU A 58 3.21 0.89 -15.28
C LEU A 58 3.25 1.39 -13.84
N VAL A 59 4.05 2.42 -13.55
CA VAL A 59 4.21 3.02 -12.22
C VAL A 59 2.89 3.63 -11.73
N ASP A 60 2.16 4.37 -12.58
CA ASP A 60 0.81 4.88 -12.25
C ASP A 60 -0.15 3.74 -11.91
N ALA A 61 -0.13 2.66 -12.71
CA ALA A 61 -1.02 1.52 -12.48
C ALA A 61 -0.68 0.78 -11.18
N VAL A 62 0.60 0.58 -10.87
CA VAL A 62 1.05 0.00 -9.60
C VAL A 62 0.67 0.92 -8.44
N TYR A 63 0.94 2.22 -8.55
CA TYR A 63 0.59 3.19 -7.51
C TYR A 63 -0.92 3.19 -7.20
N ARG A 64 -1.78 3.22 -8.23
CA ARG A 64 -3.25 3.15 -8.06
C ARG A 64 -3.69 1.83 -7.44
N ASP A 65 -3.14 0.70 -7.90
CA ASP A 65 -3.44 -0.61 -7.32
C ASP A 65 -3.12 -0.64 -5.82
N GLN A 66 -1.96 -0.13 -5.41
CA GLN A 66 -1.60 -0.06 -4.00
C GLN A 66 -2.53 0.85 -3.17
N VAL A 67 -2.97 1.99 -3.73
CA VAL A 67 -3.96 2.87 -3.06
C VAL A 67 -5.31 2.16 -2.90
N VAL A 68 -5.76 1.42 -3.92
CA VAL A 68 -6.99 0.60 -3.84
C VAL A 68 -6.85 -0.47 -2.76
N ARG A 69 -5.71 -1.15 -2.67
CA ARG A 69 -5.43 -2.14 -1.62
C ARG A 69 -5.50 -1.53 -0.21
N LEU A 70 -4.95 -0.33 0.00
CA LEU A 70 -5.03 0.34 1.31
C LEU A 70 -6.46 0.73 1.68
N THR A 71 -7.21 1.25 0.72
CA THR A 71 -8.56 1.78 0.96
C THR A 71 -9.59 0.66 1.15
N THR A 72 -9.51 -0.38 0.30
CA THR A 72 -10.40 -1.54 0.38
C THR A 72 -10.02 -2.45 1.56
N GLY A 73 -8.71 -2.59 1.83
CA GLY A 73 -8.19 -3.43 2.91
C GLY A 73 -8.71 -3.05 4.29
N ALA A 74 -9.05 -1.78 4.54
CA ALA A 74 -9.67 -1.38 5.82
C ALA A 74 -11.00 -2.10 6.07
N GLY A 75 -11.89 -2.12 5.08
CA GLY A 75 -13.19 -2.79 5.18
C GLY A 75 -13.06 -4.31 5.21
N GLU A 76 -12.18 -4.88 4.38
CA GLU A 76 -11.92 -6.33 4.36
C GLU A 76 -11.38 -6.84 5.69
N LEU A 77 -10.37 -6.15 6.26
CA LEU A 77 -9.77 -6.52 7.54
C LEU A 77 -10.78 -6.43 8.68
N LEU A 78 -11.68 -5.45 8.70
CA LEU A 78 -12.75 -5.35 9.70
C LEU A 78 -13.81 -6.44 9.56
N GLY A 79 -13.99 -7.01 8.36
CA GLY A 79 -14.85 -8.17 8.15
C GLY A 79 -14.30 -9.46 8.76
N GLU A 80 -12.98 -9.53 8.99
CA GLU A 80 -12.28 -10.76 9.41
C GLU A 80 -11.68 -10.67 10.83
N LEU A 81 -11.36 -9.46 11.29
CA LEU A 81 -10.56 -9.23 12.50
C LEU A 81 -11.23 -8.23 13.45
N PRO A 82 -10.99 -8.35 14.76
CA PRO A 82 -11.31 -7.27 15.70
C PRO A 82 -10.62 -5.96 15.30
N PRO A 83 -11.23 -4.79 15.55
CA PRO A 83 -10.75 -3.50 15.02
C PRO A 83 -9.27 -3.19 15.31
N ALA A 84 -8.78 -3.51 16.51
CA ALA A 84 -7.38 -3.30 16.83
C ALA A 84 -6.42 -4.22 16.05
N ALA A 85 -6.82 -5.46 15.78
CA ALA A 85 -6.04 -6.37 14.93
C ALA A 85 -6.10 -5.93 13.46
N ALA A 86 -7.27 -5.47 12.99
CA ALA A 86 -7.45 -4.87 11.67
C ALA A 86 -6.54 -3.64 11.50
N MET A 87 -6.52 -2.72 12.46
CA MET A 87 -5.65 -1.54 12.47
C MET A 87 -4.17 -1.94 12.33
N ARG A 88 -3.71 -2.90 13.14
CA ARG A 88 -2.31 -3.34 13.08
C ARG A 88 -1.94 -3.96 11.73
N ARG A 89 -2.83 -4.77 11.15
CA ARG A 89 -2.65 -5.34 9.81
C ARG A 89 -2.68 -4.27 8.72
N TRP A 90 -3.55 -3.28 8.86
CA TRP A 90 -3.62 -2.16 7.94
C TRP A 90 -2.35 -1.30 7.98
N MET A 91 -1.73 -1.11 9.16
CA MET A 91 -0.41 -0.46 9.28
C MET A 91 0.70 -1.23 8.54
N ASP A 92 0.64 -2.57 8.52
CA ASP A 92 1.58 -3.38 7.73
C ASP A 92 1.39 -3.13 6.22
N LEU A 93 0.13 -3.06 5.74
CA LEU A 93 -0.19 -2.70 4.34
C LEU A 93 0.32 -1.30 3.98
N PHE A 94 0.19 -0.33 4.89
CA PHE A 94 0.72 1.01 4.72
C PHE A 94 2.24 1.00 4.55
N GLY A 95 2.95 0.18 5.34
CA GLY A 95 4.38 -0.02 5.19
C GLY A 95 4.79 -0.57 3.84
N ASP A 96 4.04 -1.55 3.33
CA ASP A 96 4.30 -2.13 2.00
C ASP A 96 4.06 -1.11 0.88
N TRP A 97 3.03 -0.27 1.01
CA TRP A 97 2.79 0.83 0.09
C TRP A 97 3.93 1.84 0.08
N ILE A 98 4.43 2.25 1.26
CA ILE A 98 5.59 3.17 1.34
C ILE A 98 6.83 2.54 0.72
N ALA A 99 7.11 1.27 1.00
CA ALA A 99 8.26 0.57 0.40
C ALA A 99 8.15 0.54 -1.14
N THR A 100 6.98 0.16 -1.66
CA THR A 100 6.71 0.17 -3.11
C THR A 100 6.88 1.56 -3.69
N LYS A 101 6.33 2.60 -3.03
CA LYS A 101 6.41 3.99 -3.48
C LYS A 101 7.86 4.47 -3.54
N ASN A 102 8.67 4.15 -2.55
CA ASN A 102 10.09 4.50 -2.53
C ASN A 102 10.87 3.83 -3.67
N GLY A 103 10.55 2.58 -3.99
CA GLY A 103 11.11 1.88 -5.15
C GLY A 103 10.67 2.41 -6.52
N MET A 104 9.75 3.37 -6.56
CA MET A 104 9.26 4.06 -7.77
C MET A 104 9.55 5.57 -7.73
N LEU A 105 10.39 6.05 -6.79
CA LEU A 105 10.48 7.47 -6.48
C LEU A 105 10.96 8.31 -7.66
N ASP A 106 11.96 7.83 -8.42
CA ASP A 106 12.52 8.57 -9.57
C ASP A 106 11.45 8.81 -10.64
N THR A 107 10.70 7.75 -10.99
CA THR A 107 9.63 7.86 -11.98
C THR A 107 8.46 8.72 -11.45
N LEU A 108 8.08 8.57 -10.18
CA LEU A 108 7.00 9.37 -9.59
C LEU A 108 7.36 10.86 -9.56
N LEU A 109 8.61 11.21 -9.25
CA LEU A 109 9.07 12.61 -9.26
C LEU A 109 8.98 13.20 -10.67
N ALA A 110 9.43 12.47 -11.69
CA ALA A 110 9.31 12.90 -13.09
C ALA A 110 7.85 13.14 -13.51
N MET A 111 6.92 12.27 -13.08
CA MET A 111 5.49 12.44 -13.34
C MET A 111 4.86 13.63 -12.60
N ILE A 112 5.35 13.96 -11.40
CA ILE A 112 4.90 15.14 -10.63
C ILE A 112 5.32 16.43 -11.33
N GLU A 113 6.55 16.50 -11.85
CA GLU A 113 7.06 17.65 -12.60
C GLU A 113 6.20 17.97 -13.84
N VAL A 114 5.60 16.94 -14.45
CA VAL A 114 4.71 17.06 -15.62
C VAL A 114 3.23 17.20 -15.22
N GLY A 115 2.90 17.15 -13.92
CA GLY A 115 1.56 17.41 -13.38
C GLY A 115 0.59 16.23 -13.42
N GLU A 116 1.07 15.00 -13.57
CA GLU A 116 0.22 13.83 -13.84
C GLU A 116 -0.32 13.12 -12.57
N ILE A 117 0.18 13.45 -11.37
CA ILE A 117 -0.20 12.75 -10.12
C ILE A 117 -1.17 13.54 -9.23
N ALA A 118 -2.34 12.94 -8.95
CA ALA A 118 -3.36 13.47 -8.05
C ALA A 118 -3.11 13.12 -6.55
N HIS A 119 -2.04 13.64 -5.95
CA HIS A 119 -1.68 13.38 -4.54
C HIS A 119 -2.78 13.73 -3.52
N ALA A 120 -3.55 14.79 -3.77
CA ALA A 120 -4.60 15.22 -2.85
C ALA A 120 -5.69 14.14 -2.67
N ARG A 121 -6.07 13.45 -3.75
CA ARG A 121 -7.08 12.40 -3.72
C ARG A 121 -6.62 11.19 -2.90
N THR A 122 -5.38 10.74 -3.11
CA THR A 122 -4.82 9.61 -2.34
C THR A 122 -4.81 9.91 -0.84
N ARG A 123 -4.46 11.14 -0.44
CA ARG A 123 -4.47 11.54 0.97
C ARG A 123 -5.87 11.44 1.57
N THR A 124 -6.89 11.95 0.88
CA THR A 124 -8.28 11.89 1.37
C THR A 124 -8.78 10.45 1.50
N GLU A 125 -8.52 9.60 0.51
CA GLU A 125 -8.94 8.18 0.53
C GLU A 125 -8.23 7.40 1.65
N LEU A 126 -6.95 7.70 1.91
CA LEU A 126 -6.19 7.11 3.00
C LEU A 126 -6.76 7.47 4.38
N LEU A 127 -7.04 8.74 4.62
CA LEU A 127 -7.59 9.19 5.90
C LEU A 127 -8.95 8.57 6.17
N ALA A 128 -9.82 8.48 5.15
CA ALA A 128 -11.11 7.82 5.27
C ALA A 128 -11.00 6.33 5.63
N ALA A 129 -9.99 5.63 5.11
CA ALA A 129 -9.72 4.24 5.47
C ALA A 129 -9.29 4.09 6.94
N ILE A 130 -8.46 5.02 7.45
CA ILE A 130 -8.07 5.05 8.86
C ILE A 130 -9.29 5.33 9.75
N ASP A 131 -10.10 6.34 9.41
CA ASP A 131 -11.30 6.70 10.17
C ASP A 131 -12.28 5.53 10.28
N THR A 132 -12.45 4.77 9.19
CA THR A 132 -13.30 3.56 9.19
C THR A 132 -12.89 2.57 10.27
N ILE A 133 -11.59 2.31 10.43
CA ILE A 133 -11.07 1.39 11.45
C ILE A 133 -11.15 2.01 12.85
N LEU A 134 -10.85 3.30 12.98
CA LEU A 134 -10.94 4.01 14.25
C LEU A 134 -12.38 4.02 14.78
N ASP A 135 -13.37 4.30 13.94
CA ASP A 135 -14.78 4.31 14.32
C ASP A 135 -15.27 2.93 14.78
N ALA A 136 -14.90 1.87 14.05
CA ALA A 136 -15.18 0.51 14.46
C ALA A 136 -14.53 0.17 15.82
N GLY A 137 -13.29 0.58 16.02
CA GLY A 137 -12.57 0.36 17.27
C GLY A 137 -13.11 1.15 18.45
N ARG A 138 -13.56 2.39 18.23
CA ARG A 138 -14.26 3.20 19.25
C ARG A 138 -15.59 2.56 19.65
N ALA A 139 -16.37 2.10 18.66
CA ALA A 139 -17.65 1.45 18.91
C ALA A 139 -17.48 0.12 19.67
N ALA A 140 -16.43 -0.65 19.38
CA ALA A 140 -16.09 -1.87 20.09
C ALA A 140 -15.45 -1.64 21.47
N GLY A 141 -14.97 -0.42 21.75
CA GLY A 141 -14.18 -0.12 22.94
C GLY A 141 -12.76 -0.70 22.91
N ASP A 142 -12.27 -1.08 21.72
CA ASP A 142 -10.96 -1.70 21.50
C ASP A 142 -9.85 -0.70 21.21
N LEU A 143 -10.23 0.53 20.84
CA LEU A 143 -9.34 1.66 20.57
C LEU A 143 -9.80 2.89 21.34
N ARG A 144 -8.84 3.70 21.80
CA ARG A 144 -9.10 5.00 22.44
C ARG A 144 -9.81 5.97 21.49
N SER A 145 -10.61 6.87 22.04
CA SER A 145 -11.48 7.76 21.26
C SER A 145 -10.90 9.13 20.93
N ASP A 146 -9.75 9.50 21.49
CA ASP A 146 -9.12 10.82 21.44
C ASP A 146 -7.97 10.94 20.43
N VAL A 147 -7.88 10.01 19.48
CA VAL A 147 -6.89 10.01 18.38
C VAL A 147 -7.58 10.22 17.05
N THR A 148 -6.99 11.00 16.15
CA THR A 148 -7.52 11.29 14.80
C THR A 148 -6.85 10.45 13.71
N ALA A 149 -7.45 10.36 12.52
CA ALA A 149 -6.80 9.72 11.38
C ALA A 149 -5.50 10.43 10.97
N GLU A 150 -5.44 11.76 11.11
CA GLU A 150 -4.23 12.55 10.88
C GLU A 150 -3.08 12.17 11.81
N ASP A 151 -3.37 11.93 13.10
CA ASP A 151 -2.35 11.51 14.07
C ASP A 151 -1.74 10.15 13.70
N ILE A 152 -2.60 9.21 13.27
CA ILE A 152 -2.16 7.89 12.80
C ILE A 152 -1.32 8.03 11.54
N ALA A 153 -1.81 8.78 10.54
CA ALA A 153 -1.09 8.99 9.29
C ALA A 153 0.28 9.64 9.52
N ALA A 154 0.35 10.69 10.35
CA ALA A 154 1.59 11.36 10.72
C ALA A 154 2.56 10.42 11.45
N SER A 155 2.05 9.61 12.39
CA SER A 155 2.85 8.62 13.11
C SER A 155 3.45 7.58 12.17
N LEU A 156 2.67 7.05 11.23
CA LEU A 156 3.14 6.08 10.25
C LEU A 156 4.19 6.69 9.31
N ILE A 157 3.97 7.91 8.81
CA ILE A 157 4.96 8.63 8.01
C ILE A 157 6.27 8.78 8.80
N GLY A 158 6.20 9.19 10.07
CA GLY A 158 7.37 9.30 10.94
C GLY A 158 8.11 7.98 11.10
N ILE A 159 7.39 6.89 11.41
CA ILE A 159 7.96 5.55 11.59
C ILE A 159 8.69 5.09 10.34
N PHE A 160 8.05 5.18 9.16
CA PHE A 160 8.65 4.69 7.92
C PHE A 160 9.74 5.63 7.36
N THR A 161 9.80 6.88 7.82
CA THR A 161 10.93 7.78 7.55
C THR A 161 12.19 7.35 8.32
N VAL A 162 12.04 6.95 9.59
CA VAL A 162 13.20 6.58 10.46
C VAL A 162 13.54 5.08 10.47
N ALA A 163 12.68 4.27 9.88
CA ALA A 163 12.81 2.82 9.75
C ALA A 163 12.25 2.34 8.39
N PRO A 164 12.86 2.74 7.26
CA PRO A 164 12.41 2.31 5.95
C PRO A 164 12.58 0.79 5.77
N ARG A 165 11.61 0.16 5.12
CA ARG A 165 11.69 -1.26 4.71
C ARG A 165 12.53 -1.41 3.43
N PRO A 166 13.10 -2.61 3.16
CA PRO A 166 13.01 -3.84 3.96
C PRO A 166 14.07 -3.96 5.07
N GLU A 167 15.19 -3.24 4.98
CA GLU A 167 16.34 -3.42 5.89
C GLU A 167 16.00 -3.20 7.38
N HIS A 168 15.04 -2.32 7.67
CA HIS A 168 14.62 -2.00 9.05
C HIS A 168 13.26 -2.61 9.43
N GLU A 169 12.81 -3.68 8.75
CA GLU A 169 11.51 -4.30 8.99
C GLU A 169 11.26 -4.63 10.47
N ALA A 170 12.26 -5.21 11.16
CA ALA A 170 12.16 -5.52 12.58
C ALA A 170 12.00 -4.26 13.45
N LYS A 171 12.65 -3.15 13.10
CA LYS A 171 12.52 -1.87 13.81
C LYS A 171 11.15 -1.24 13.54
N ALA A 172 10.71 -1.23 12.29
CA ALA A 172 9.38 -0.74 11.91
C ALA A 172 8.28 -1.52 12.65
N GLY A 173 8.35 -2.86 12.65
CA GLY A 173 7.39 -3.70 13.37
C GLY A 173 7.31 -3.41 14.87
N ARG A 174 8.45 -3.17 15.53
CA ARG A 174 8.46 -2.75 16.95
C ARG A 174 7.80 -1.39 17.16
N LEU A 175 8.08 -0.41 16.30
CA LEU A 175 7.48 0.92 16.41
C LEU A 175 5.97 0.91 16.13
N LEU A 176 5.52 0.11 15.17
CA LEU A 176 4.08 -0.10 14.91
C LEU A 176 3.38 -0.75 16.11
N ASN A 177 4.01 -1.74 16.74
CA ASN A 177 3.46 -2.34 17.96
C ASN A 177 3.37 -1.33 19.10
N LEU A 178 4.40 -0.50 19.30
CA LEU A 178 4.38 0.57 20.30
C LEU A 178 3.25 1.58 20.03
N LEU A 179 3.05 1.96 18.76
CA LEU A 179 1.92 2.81 18.36
C LEU A 179 0.59 2.12 18.71
N MET A 180 0.42 0.86 18.33
CA MET A 180 -0.78 0.08 18.63
C MET A 180 -1.07 -0.04 20.13
N ASP A 181 -0.05 -0.24 20.96
CA ASP A 181 -0.19 -0.27 22.42
C ASP A 181 -0.70 1.08 22.95
N GLY A 182 -0.21 2.19 22.38
CA GLY A 182 -0.68 3.55 22.69
C GLY A 182 -2.11 3.87 22.22
N LEU A 183 -2.64 3.09 21.26
CA LEU A 183 -4.02 3.19 20.78
C LEU A 183 -5.01 2.36 21.59
N ARG A 184 -4.53 1.44 22.44
CA ARG A 184 -5.41 0.67 23.31
C ARG A 184 -6.13 1.61 24.29
N PRO A 185 -7.33 1.23 24.77
CA PRO A 185 -8.07 2.03 25.72
C PRO A 185 -7.20 2.23 26.96
N THR A 186 -6.96 3.49 27.31
CA THR A 186 -6.40 3.81 28.62
C THR A 186 -7.50 3.56 29.64
N ALA A 187 -7.30 2.60 30.54
CA ALA A 187 -8.12 2.52 31.74
C ALA A 187 -7.90 3.84 32.49
N ARG A 188 -8.85 4.78 32.39
CA ARG A 188 -8.83 5.98 33.23
C ARG A 188 -9.01 5.46 34.66
N PRO A 189 -8.04 5.62 35.57
CA PRO A 189 -8.30 5.36 36.98
C PRO A 189 -9.43 6.31 37.38
N VAL A 190 -10.52 5.76 37.91
CA VAL A 190 -11.59 6.54 38.54
C VAL A 190 -11.05 7.16 39.82
#